data_AF-A0A968FRU4-F1
#
_entry.id   AF-A0A968FRU4-F1
#
_cell.length_a   1.000
_cell.length_b   1.000
_cell.length_c   1.000
_cell.angle_alpha   90.00
_cell.angle_beta   90.00
_cell.angle_gamma   90.00
#
_symmetry.space_group_name_H-M   'P 1'
#
loop_
_entity.id
_entity.type
_entity.pdbx_description
1 polymer ?
#
loop_
_entity_poly.entity_id
_entity_poly.type
_entity_poly.pdbx_seq_one_letter_code
_entity_poly.pdbx_strand_id
1 'polypeptide(L)' 'MRKPLFLLVFTLFWMTFPLFAGAEEAPEGMVFIEGGCFKMGTDEIFQYQIGVDNFRERPAHQVCVDDFYM' A
#
# COMPACT_ATOMS: atom_id res chain seq x y z
N MET A 1 -28.70 3.49 -36.37
CA MET A 1 -27.57 4.39 -36.05
C MET A 1 -27.34 4.37 -34.54
N ARG A 2 -26.48 3.47 -34.03
CA ARG A 2 -26.13 3.35 -32.59
C ARG A 2 -24.62 3.44 -32.30
N LYS A 3 -23.83 3.73 -33.35
CA LYS A 3 -22.36 3.87 -33.29
C LYS A 3 -21.85 4.97 -32.31
N PRO A 4 -22.49 6.15 -32.16
CA PRO A 4 -21.95 7.17 -31.27
C PRO A 4 -22.13 6.81 -29.78
N LEU A 5 -23.20 6.10 -29.44
CA LEU A 5 -23.44 5.64 -28.06
C LEU A 5 -22.42 4.57 -27.64
N PHE A 6 -22.08 3.65 -28.56
CA PHE A 6 -21.09 2.59 -28.31
C PHE A 6 -19.68 3.16 -28.10
N LEU A 7 -19.30 4.17 -28.90
CA LEU A 7 -18.04 4.89 -28.74
C LEU A 7 -17.96 5.62 -27.40
N LEU A 8 -19.05 6.26 -26.98
CA LEU A 8 -19.09 7.02 -25.73
C LEU A 8 -18.99 6.13 -24.49
N VAL A 9 -19.62 4.95 -24.53
CA VAL A 9 -19.47 3.93 -23.46
C VAL A 9 -18.04 3.38 -23.41
N PHE A 10 -17.40 3.15 -24.57
CA PHE A 10 -16.03 2.64 -24.62
C PHE A 10 -15.00 3.65 -24.08
N THR A 11 -15.16 4.94 -24.38
CA THR A 11 -14.28 6.00 -23.85
C THR A 11 -14.46 6.22 -22.35
N LEU A 12 -15.70 6.14 -21.85
CA LEU A 12 -15.97 6.23 -20.41
C LEU A 12 -15.37 5.03 -19.65
N PHE A 13 -15.44 3.84 -20.25
CA PHE A 13 -14.87 2.63 -19.66
C PHE A 13 -13.34 2.70 -19.54
N TRP A 14 -12.64 3.24 -20.55
CA TRP A 14 -11.18 3.41 -20.51
C TRP A 14 -10.69 4.38 -19.43
N MET A 15 -11.46 5.42 -19.10
CA MET A 15 -11.08 6.38 -18.06
C MET A 15 -11.33 5.87 -16.63
N THR A 16 -12.07 4.77 -16.47
CA THR A 16 -12.34 4.17 -15.15
C THR A 16 -11.41 3.00 -14.79
N PHE A 17 -10.55 2.56 -15.72
CA PHE A 17 -9.53 1.59 -15.35
C PHE A 17 -8.42 2.28 -14.57
N PRO A 18 -8.17 1.91 -13.30
CA PRO A 18 -6.98 2.38 -12.63
C PRO A 18 -5.78 1.92 -13.44
N LEU A 19 -5.02 2.89 -13.95
CA LEU A 19 -3.68 2.63 -14.49
C LEU A 19 -2.90 1.95 -13.36
N PHE A 20 -2.64 0.66 -13.52
CA PHE A 20 -1.76 -0.09 -12.64
C PHE A 20 -0.39 0.56 -12.76
N ALA A 21 -0.01 1.37 -11.77
CA ALA A 21 1.28 2.03 -11.71
C ALA A 21 2.33 1.03 -11.20
N GLY A 22 2.61 0.01 -12.01
CA GLY A 22 3.78 -0.86 -11.81
C GLY A 22 5.02 -0.17 -12.38
N ALA A 23 6.13 -0.21 -11.65
CA ALA A 23 7.42 0.13 -12.23
C ALA A 23 7.89 -1.06 -13.11
N GLU A 24 8.30 -0.80 -14.36
CA GLU A 24 8.82 -1.86 -15.23
C GLU A 24 10.16 -2.41 -14.73
N GLU A 25 10.93 -1.57 -14.05
CA GLU A 25 12.21 -1.90 -13.43
C GLU A 25 12.29 -1.32 -12.02
N ALA A 26 13.16 -1.88 -11.18
CA ALA A 26 13.43 -1.36 -9.85
C ALA A 26 13.97 0.08 -9.94
N PRO A 27 13.42 1.06 -9.20
CA PRO A 27 13.99 2.39 -9.13
C PRO A 27 15.44 2.35 -8.66
N GLU A 28 16.28 3.25 -9.19
CA GLU A 28 17.70 3.31 -8.84
C GLU A 28 17.89 3.48 -7.33
N GLY A 29 18.68 2.59 -6.73
CA GLY A 29 19.00 2.62 -5.30
C GLY A 29 17.92 2.04 -4.38
N MET A 30 16.83 1.50 -4.92
CA MET A 30 15.80 0.80 -4.13
C MET A 30 15.98 -0.72 -4.17
N VAL A 31 15.47 -1.39 -3.14
CA VAL A 31 15.42 -2.85 -3.03
C VAL A 31 13.98 -3.33 -3.22
N PHE A 32 13.80 -4.48 -3.87
CA PHE A 32 12.49 -5.14 -3.91
C PHE A 32 12.21 -5.80 -2.56
N ILE A 33 11.07 -5.48 -1.97
CA ILE A 33 10.54 -6.12 -0.78
C ILE A 33 9.31 -6.93 -1.19
N GLU A 34 9.40 -8.25 -1.04
CA GLU A 34 8.27 -9.15 -1.24
C GLU A 34 7.16 -8.81 -0.24
N GLY A 35 5.94 -8.67 -0.77
CA GLY A 35 4.75 -8.44 0.00
C GLY A 35 4.42 -9.63 0.90
N GLY A 36 3.59 -9.36 1.89
CA GLY A 36 3.25 -10.37 2.89
C GLY A 36 2.67 -9.74 4.13
N CYS A 37 2.43 -10.60 5.12
CA CYS A 37 1.90 -10.17 6.41
C CYS A 37 2.97 -10.29 7.50
N PHE A 38 3.07 -9.26 8.33
CA PHE A 38 3.97 -9.24 9.48
C PHE A 38 3.27 -8.66 10.70
N LYS A 39 3.86 -8.87 11.88
CA LYS A 39 3.41 -8.25 13.13
C LYS A 39 4.05 -6.88 13.25
N MET A 40 3.23 -5.83 13.22
CA MET A 40 3.64 -4.44 13.41
C MET A 40 3.29 -3.98 14.82
N GLY A 41 4.15 -3.15 15.39
CA GLY A 41 4.03 -2.68 16.78
C GLY A 41 4.52 -3.71 17.79
N THR A 42 4.17 -3.51 19.06
CA THR A 42 4.55 -4.38 20.17
C THR A 42 3.43 -4.48 21.20
N ASP A 43 3.44 -5.53 22.03
CA ASP A 43 2.58 -5.60 23.23
C ASP A 43 3.36 -5.26 24.52
N GLU A 44 4.68 -5.12 24.41
CA GLU A 44 5.56 -4.82 25.54
C GLU A 44 5.48 -3.34 25.95
N ILE A 45 5.53 -3.11 27.26
CA ILE A 45 5.52 -1.77 27.83
C ILE A 45 6.95 -1.29 28.01
N PHE A 46 7.31 -0.25 27.27
CA PHE A 46 8.57 0.48 27.41
C PHE A 46 8.31 1.89 27.95
N GLN A 47 9.24 2.41 28.74
CA GLN A 47 9.25 3.82 29.15
C GLN A 47 10.38 4.54 28.44
N TYR A 48 10.05 5.48 27.55
CA TYR A 48 11.05 6.29 26.85
C TYR A 48 11.55 7.44 27.71
N GLN A 49 10.67 7.97 28.56
CA GLN A 49 10.96 9.03 29.52
C GLN A 49 10.18 8.75 30.80
N ILE A 50 10.57 9.40 31.89
CA ILE A 50 9.87 9.26 33.18
C ILE A 50 8.40 9.65 32.99
N GLY A 51 7.50 8.68 33.20
CA GLY A 51 6.05 8.87 33.08
C GLY A 51 5.50 8.85 31.66
N VAL A 52 6.33 8.61 30.63
CA VAL A 52 5.89 8.48 29.24
C VAL A 52 6.21 7.07 28.75
N ASP A 53 5.16 6.27 28.57
CA ASP A 53 5.25 4.94 28.00
C ASP A 53 5.10 4.95 26.47
N ASN A 54 5.36 3.80 25.87
CA ASN A 54 5.23 3.57 24.43
C ASN A 54 3.79 3.25 23.99
N PHE A 55 2.75 3.76 24.65
CA PHE A 55 1.36 3.34 24.35
C PHE A 55 0.95 3.48 22.86
N ARG A 56 1.57 4.40 22.11
CA ARG A 56 1.30 4.63 20.69
C ARG A 56 1.86 3.56 19.74
N GLU A 57 2.76 2.71 20.23
CA GLU A 57 3.36 1.61 19.46
C GLU A 57 2.62 0.28 19.68
N ARG A 58 1.65 0.29 20.59
CA ARG A 58 0.84 -0.87 20.99
C ARG A 58 -0.57 -0.77 20.42
N PRO A 59 -1.28 -1.88 20.20
CA PRO A 59 -0.83 -3.27 20.36
C PRO A 59 -0.06 -3.80 19.15
N ALA A 60 0.57 -4.96 19.31
CA ALA A 60 1.06 -5.73 18.18
C ALA A 60 -0.13 -6.23 17.35
N HIS A 61 -0.15 -5.91 16.06
CA HIS A 61 -1.22 -6.30 15.16
C HIS A 61 -0.66 -6.77 13.82
N GLN A 62 -1.43 -7.61 13.12
CA GLN A 62 -1.01 -8.11 11.81
C GLN A 62 -1.32 -7.05 10.75
N VAL A 63 -0.31 -6.72 9.96
CA VAL A 63 -0.41 -5.83 8.80
C VAL A 63 0.03 -6.61 7.58
N CYS A 64 -0.73 -6.50 6.50
CA CYS A 64 -0.39 -7.09 5.21
C CYS A 64 -0.16 -5.97 4.22
N VAL A 65 0.93 -6.06 3.46
CA VAL A 65 1.29 -5.10 2.42
C VAL A 65 1.57 -5.84 1.13
N ASP A 66 1.24 -5.21 0.01
CA ASP A 66 1.60 -5.71 -1.32
C ASP A 66 3.11 -5.53 -1.57
N ASP A 67 3.60 -6.15 -2.64
CA ASP A 67 4.99 -5.98 -3.10
C ASP A 67 5.32 -4.50 -3.31
N PHE A 68 6.50 -4.08 -2.86
CA PHE A 68 6.95 -2.70 -3.02
C PHE A 68 8.48 -2.59 -3.13
N TYR A 69 8.94 -1.41 -3.56
CA TYR A 69 10.35 -1.04 -3.55
C TYR A 69 10.61 -0.04 -2.43
N MET A 70 11.74 -0.18 -1.72
CA MET A 70 12.17 0.73 -0.66
C MET A 70 13.63 1.14 -0.82
#